data_AF-A0A091B8F2-F1
#
_entry.id   AF-A0A091B8F2-F1
#
_cell.length_a   1.000
_cell.length_b   1.000
_cell.length_c   1.000
_cell.angle_alpha   90.00
_cell.angle_beta   90.00
_cell.angle_gamma   90.00
#
_symmetry.space_group_name_H-M   'P 1'
#
loop_
_entity.id
_entity.type
_entity.pdbx_description
1 polymer ?
#
loop_
_entity_poly.entity_id
_entity_poly.type
_entity_poly.pdbx_seq_one_letter_code
_entity_poly.pdbx_strand_id
1 'polypeptide(L)'
;MARDTLIGGALWEEYSSEVQRRMNDPINMGEITQEEADSAEKQLIIADFGAESCGDAVRLYWMIDPKNDVIVKSRFKSFGCGTAIASSDMMAELCMEKTVDEALKITNIDVEKALRDDPNIPAVPGQKMHCSVMAYDVIKKAASIYKGVDMSEFETEFIVCECARVSLDTLKEVIRLNKLGSIEQIVDYTKAGGFCKSCIKPGGHEKKDLYLVDLLAEVQEELAKEAISKKIKEAKGDGNFNAMSLVQKLRSIESILEEYIRPTLKADHGDVEVVDLKEVDGEHELYIQYKGECMSCSMNTTTTLAGMQDMLNFKLKTNLRVMVI
;
A
#
# COMPACT_ATOMS: atom_id res chain seq x y z
N MET A 1 -4.81 -7.22 -21.95
CA MET A 1 -5.95 -7.92 -22.59
C MET A 1 -5.49 -8.40 -23.96
N ALA A 2 -5.94 -9.56 -24.42
CA ALA A 2 -5.59 -10.05 -25.75
C ALA A 2 -6.29 -9.19 -26.81
N ARG A 3 -5.61 -8.92 -27.92
CA ARG A 3 -6.14 -8.12 -29.04
C ARG A 3 -7.52 -8.60 -29.52
N ASP A 4 -7.76 -9.90 -29.44
CA ASP A 4 -8.99 -10.54 -29.92
C ASP A 4 -10.20 -10.28 -29.01
N THR A 5 -9.99 -9.89 -27.75
CA THR A 5 -11.08 -9.50 -26.83
C THR A 5 -11.60 -8.09 -27.09
N LEU A 6 -10.80 -7.22 -27.71
CA LEU A 6 -11.14 -5.82 -28.03
C LEU A 6 -11.86 -5.65 -29.37
N ILE A 7 -11.75 -6.64 -30.27
CA ILE A 7 -12.29 -6.57 -31.64
C ILE A 7 -13.64 -7.32 -31.77
N GLY A 8 -14.02 -8.11 -30.75
CA GLY A 8 -15.23 -8.96 -30.79
C GLY A 8 -16.43 -8.48 -29.97
N GLY A 9 -16.22 -7.59 -28.99
CA GLY A 9 -17.28 -6.87 -28.27
C GLY A 9 -17.26 -5.39 -28.66
N ALA A 10 -18.37 -4.68 -28.55
CA ALA A 10 -18.39 -3.26 -28.87
C ALA A 10 -17.51 -2.51 -27.86
N LEU A 11 -16.27 -2.21 -28.25
CA LEU A 11 -15.30 -1.40 -27.49
C LEU A 11 -15.93 -0.15 -26.86
N TRP A 12 -16.94 0.40 -27.51
CA TRP A 12 -17.71 1.57 -27.10
C TRP A 12 -18.70 1.28 -25.97
N GLU A 13 -19.20 0.05 -25.81
CA GLU A 13 -20.08 -0.36 -24.71
C GLU A 13 -19.36 -0.40 -23.36
N GLU A 14 -18.03 -0.42 -23.34
CA GLU A 14 -17.24 -0.33 -22.09
C GLU A 14 -17.05 1.13 -21.60
N TYR A 15 -17.50 2.12 -22.38
CA TYR A 15 -17.49 3.52 -22.00
C TYR A 15 -18.92 3.98 -21.76
N SER A 16 -19.11 4.75 -20.68
CA SER A 16 -20.37 5.43 -20.44
C SER A 16 -20.78 6.32 -21.62
N SER A 17 -22.08 6.54 -21.76
CA SER A 17 -22.65 7.46 -22.73
C SER A 17 -22.15 8.89 -22.51
N GLU A 18 -21.93 9.30 -21.26
CA GLU A 18 -21.39 10.63 -20.95
C GLU A 18 -19.92 10.79 -21.37
N VAL A 19 -19.09 9.74 -21.20
CA VAL A 19 -17.72 9.76 -21.75
C VAL A 19 -17.76 9.87 -23.27
N GLN A 20 -18.56 9.06 -23.94
CA GLN A 20 -18.69 9.10 -25.40
C GLN A 20 -19.19 10.47 -25.89
N ARG A 21 -20.15 11.08 -25.18
CA ARG A 21 -20.65 12.42 -25.49
C ARG A 21 -19.54 13.45 -25.41
N ARG A 22 -18.81 13.51 -24.30
CA ARG A 22 -17.72 14.50 -24.09
C ARG A 22 -16.51 14.27 -24.98
N MET A 23 -16.25 13.01 -25.38
CA MET A 23 -15.25 12.70 -26.40
C MET A 23 -15.57 13.37 -27.74
N ASN A 24 -16.84 13.38 -28.13
CA ASN A 24 -17.29 13.87 -29.42
C ASN A 24 -17.61 15.37 -29.42
N ASP A 25 -18.15 15.89 -28.31
CA ASP A 25 -18.60 17.28 -28.16
C ASP A 25 -18.28 17.83 -26.76
N PRO A 26 -16.99 18.15 -26.48
CA PRO A 26 -16.57 18.72 -25.20
C PRO A 26 -17.04 20.19 -25.09
N ILE A 27 -17.68 20.52 -23.97
CA ILE A 27 -18.32 21.85 -23.75
C ILE A 27 -17.29 22.90 -23.33
N ASN A 28 -16.25 22.46 -22.61
CA ASN A 28 -15.26 23.31 -21.97
C ASN A 28 -13.94 23.42 -22.74
N MET A 29 -13.88 22.85 -23.94
CA MET A 29 -12.69 22.93 -24.78
C MET A 29 -12.52 24.36 -25.32
N GLY A 30 -11.31 24.91 -25.19
CA GLY A 30 -10.99 26.25 -25.63
C GLY A 30 -9.85 26.88 -24.82
N GLU A 31 -9.63 28.17 -25.05
CA GLU A 31 -8.66 28.97 -24.31
C GLU A 31 -9.32 30.18 -23.67
N ILE A 32 -8.65 30.78 -22.70
CA ILE A 32 -8.98 32.09 -22.13
C ILE A 32 -7.74 32.95 -22.36
N THR A 33 -7.91 34.12 -22.98
CA THR A 33 -6.79 35.04 -23.24
C THR A 33 -6.60 36.00 -22.07
N GLN A 34 -5.42 36.62 -21.99
CA GLN A 34 -5.15 37.62 -20.97
C GLN A 34 -6.07 38.83 -21.12
N GLU A 35 -6.36 39.25 -22.35
CA GLU A 35 -7.27 40.35 -22.63
C GLU A 35 -8.71 40.07 -22.15
N GLU A 36 -9.20 38.84 -22.30
CA GLU A 36 -10.51 38.42 -21.76
C GLU A 36 -10.55 38.55 -20.24
N ALA A 37 -9.51 38.06 -19.55
CA ALA A 37 -9.44 38.09 -18.09
C ALA A 37 -9.31 39.52 -17.55
N ASP A 38 -8.44 40.34 -18.15
CA ASP A 38 -8.25 41.74 -17.78
C ASP A 38 -9.53 42.55 -17.98
N SER A 39 -10.24 42.33 -19.09
CA SER A 39 -11.52 43.00 -19.39
C SER A 39 -12.63 42.65 -18.40
N ALA A 40 -12.56 41.45 -17.79
CA ALA A 40 -13.50 40.99 -16.77
C ALA A 40 -13.05 41.32 -15.34
N GLU A 41 -11.91 42.00 -15.15
CA GLU A 41 -11.25 42.24 -13.87
C GLU A 41 -11.03 40.93 -13.07
N LYS A 42 -10.58 39.88 -13.78
CA LYS A 42 -10.29 38.56 -13.22
C LYS A 42 -8.83 38.18 -13.43
N GLN A 43 -8.34 37.26 -12.61
CA GLN A 43 -7.00 36.72 -12.74
C GLN A 43 -7.01 35.47 -13.63
N LEU A 44 -6.17 35.46 -14.66
CA LEU A 44 -5.95 34.30 -15.51
C LEU A 44 -4.86 33.40 -14.93
N ILE A 45 -5.14 32.11 -14.80
CA ILE A 45 -4.18 31.06 -14.50
C ILE A 45 -4.15 30.08 -15.66
N ILE A 46 -2.94 29.77 -16.13
CA ILE A 46 -2.69 28.77 -17.18
C ILE A 46 -1.77 27.71 -16.60
N ALA A 47 -2.20 26.45 -16.63
CA ALA A 47 -1.43 25.32 -16.10
C ALA A 47 -1.30 24.23 -17.14
N ASP A 48 -0.08 23.74 -17.35
CA ASP A 48 0.22 22.61 -18.22
C ASP A 48 0.61 21.40 -17.38
N PHE A 49 0.08 20.23 -17.73
CA PHE A 49 0.47 18.95 -17.15
C PHE A 49 0.41 17.84 -18.21
N GLY A 50 1.28 16.84 -18.13
CA GLY A 50 1.30 15.72 -19.06
C GLY A 50 1.95 14.48 -18.48
N ALA A 51 1.51 13.33 -18.96
CA ALA A 51 1.99 12.02 -18.53
C ALA A 51 2.90 11.40 -19.59
N GLU A 52 4.20 11.26 -19.28
CA GLU A 52 5.19 10.69 -20.20
C GLU A 52 4.86 9.24 -20.60
N SER A 53 4.20 8.49 -19.70
CA SER A 53 3.89 7.07 -19.91
C SER A 53 2.88 6.80 -21.03
N CYS A 54 1.96 7.73 -21.30
CA CYS A 54 0.97 7.61 -22.38
C CYS A 54 1.07 8.72 -23.45
N GLY A 55 1.83 9.78 -23.20
CA GLY A 55 1.99 10.91 -24.11
C GLY A 55 0.81 11.89 -24.12
N ASP A 56 -0.17 11.71 -23.23
CA ASP A 56 -1.29 12.64 -23.07
C ASP A 56 -0.86 13.88 -22.28
N ALA A 57 -1.39 15.04 -22.64
CA ALA A 57 -1.16 16.32 -22.00
C ALA A 57 -2.43 17.19 -21.98
N VAL A 58 -2.52 18.06 -20.98
CA VAL A 58 -3.63 19.00 -20.80
C VAL A 58 -3.09 20.38 -20.41
N ARG A 59 -3.68 21.40 -21.01
CA ARG A 59 -3.57 22.80 -20.60
C ARG A 59 -4.90 23.24 -20.02
N LEU A 60 -4.90 23.61 -18.74
CA LEU A 60 -6.04 24.15 -18.02
C LEU A 60 -5.95 25.68 -17.96
N TYR A 61 -7.07 26.34 -18.20
CA TYR A 61 -7.25 27.78 -18.08
C TYR A 61 -8.30 28.05 -17.01
N TRP A 62 -7.94 28.78 -15.96
CA TRP A 62 -8.88 29.30 -14.98
C TRP A 62 -8.93 30.81 -15.04
N MET A 63 -10.14 31.35 -14.99
CA MET A 63 -10.38 32.75 -14.69
C MET A 63 -10.93 32.82 -13.26
N ILE A 64 -10.21 33.49 -12.37
CA ILE A 64 -10.49 33.50 -10.94
C ILE A 64 -10.87 34.91 -10.52
N ASP A 65 -11.90 35.03 -9.70
CA ASP A 65 -12.23 36.28 -9.02
C ASP A 65 -11.31 36.46 -7.80
N PRO A 66 -10.39 37.44 -7.82
CA PRO A 66 -9.44 37.63 -6.73
C PRO A 66 -10.08 38.15 -5.44
N LYS A 67 -11.39 38.48 -5.43
CA LYS A 67 -12.09 38.96 -4.23
C LYS A 67 -12.52 37.82 -3.31
N ASN A 68 -12.74 36.63 -3.84
CA ASN A 68 -13.30 35.48 -3.13
C ASN A 68 -12.71 34.14 -3.57
N ASP A 69 -11.67 34.18 -4.39
CA ASP A 69 -10.92 33.03 -4.91
C ASP A 69 -11.78 32.04 -5.74
N VAL A 70 -12.91 32.49 -6.29
CA VAL A 70 -13.84 31.65 -7.06
C VAL A 70 -13.42 31.54 -8.52
N ILE A 71 -13.39 30.31 -9.04
CA ILE A 71 -13.17 30.00 -10.45
C ILE A 71 -14.47 30.29 -11.22
N VAL A 72 -14.49 31.42 -11.93
CA VAL A 72 -15.67 31.89 -12.67
C VAL A 72 -15.73 31.33 -14.10
N LYS A 73 -14.61 30.86 -14.65
CA LYS A 73 -14.54 30.19 -15.96
C LYS A 73 -13.40 29.20 -15.94
N SER A 74 -13.66 28.00 -16.46
CA SER A 74 -12.68 26.92 -16.57
C SER A 74 -12.73 26.35 -17.98
N ARG A 75 -11.62 26.42 -18.69
CA ARG A 75 -11.49 25.92 -20.07
C ARG A 75 -10.24 25.07 -20.19
N PHE A 76 -10.17 24.23 -21.21
CA PHE A 76 -9.00 23.38 -21.42
C PHE A 76 -8.64 23.20 -22.90
N LYS A 77 -7.37 22.90 -23.14
CA LYS A 77 -6.90 22.22 -24.36
C LYS A 77 -6.31 20.89 -23.94
N SER A 78 -6.57 19.83 -24.70
CA SER A 78 -5.98 18.51 -24.44
C SER A 78 -5.35 17.98 -25.71
N PHE A 79 -4.19 17.35 -25.54
CA PHE A 79 -3.55 16.51 -26.55
C PHE A 79 -3.52 15.10 -25.98
N GLY A 80 -4.19 14.15 -26.63
CA GLY A 80 -4.21 12.79 -26.12
C GLY A 80 -5.39 11.97 -26.62
N CYS A 81 -5.65 10.87 -25.92
CA CYS A 81 -6.78 10.01 -26.26
C CYS A 81 -8.13 10.66 -25.91
N GLY A 82 -9.23 10.20 -26.52
CA GLY A 82 -10.55 10.79 -26.25
C GLY A 82 -10.98 10.71 -24.77
N THR A 83 -10.52 9.69 -24.03
CA THR A 83 -10.76 9.61 -22.57
C THR A 83 -10.13 10.79 -21.82
N ALA A 84 -8.96 11.27 -22.28
CA ALA A 84 -8.31 12.46 -21.73
C ALA A 84 -9.11 13.73 -22.03
N ILE A 85 -9.70 13.83 -23.23
CA ILE A 85 -10.62 14.93 -23.59
C ILE A 85 -11.85 14.91 -22.68
N ALA A 86 -12.52 13.76 -22.54
CA ALA A 86 -13.71 13.64 -21.70
C ALA A 86 -13.43 13.91 -20.22
N SER A 87 -12.32 13.40 -19.70
CA SER A 87 -11.89 13.64 -18.31
C SER A 87 -11.56 15.11 -18.07
N SER A 88 -10.88 15.77 -19.02
CA SER A 88 -10.53 17.19 -18.92
C SER A 88 -11.77 18.08 -19.03
N ASP A 89 -12.73 17.71 -19.88
CA ASP A 89 -14.00 18.44 -20.03
C ASP A 89 -14.85 18.39 -18.76
N MET A 90 -14.98 17.20 -18.16
CA MET A 90 -15.67 17.01 -16.89
C MET A 90 -14.93 17.72 -15.74
N MET A 91 -13.60 17.60 -15.69
CA MET A 91 -12.78 18.30 -14.70
C MET A 91 -12.99 19.81 -14.77
N ALA A 92 -12.94 20.37 -15.97
CA ALA A 92 -13.16 21.79 -16.17
C ALA A 92 -14.54 22.21 -15.65
N GLU A 93 -15.56 21.39 -15.90
CA GLU A 93 -16.91 21.61 -15.40
C GLU A 93 -17.00 21.58 -13.88
N LEU A 94 -16.44 20.55 -13.24
CA LEU A 94 -16.44 20.39 -11.79
C LEU A 94 -15.72 21.54 -11.06
N CYS A 95 -14.77 22.20 -11.71
CA CYS A 95 -14.05 23.34 -11.12
C CYS A 95 -14.84 24.64 -11.15
N MET A 96 -15.82 24.80 -12.03
CA MET A 96 -16.58 26.05 -12.15
C MET A 96 -17.38 26.34 -10.87
N GLU A 97 -17.47 27.63 -10.53
CA GLU A 97 -18.19 28.15 -9.36
C GLU A 97 -17.65 27.68 -8.00
N LYS A 98 -16.50 27.00 -7.99
CA LYS A 98 -15.80 26.61 -6.76
C LYS A 98 -14.69 27.60 -6.44
N THR A 99 -14.40 27.76 -5.16
CA THR A 99 -13.14 28.36 -4.73
C THR A 99 -11.96 27.48 -5.14
N VAL A 100 -10.77 28.05 -5.26
CA VAL A 100 -9.54 27.27 -5.55
C VAL A 100 -9.31 26.16 -4.51
N ASP A 101 -9.63 26.41 -3.24
CA ASP A 101 -9.50 25.41 -2.17
C ASP A 101 -10.54 24.29 -2.25
N GLU A 102 -11.72 24.56 -2.79
CA GLU A 102 -12.71 23.52 -3.08
C GLU A 102 -12.33 22.72 -4.32
N ALA A 103 -11.79 23.37 -5.35
CA ALA A 103 -11.30 22.70 -6.55
C ALA A 103 -10.14 21.74 -6.22
N LEU A 104 -9.23 22.12 -5.33
CA LEU A 104 -8.14 21.26 -4.83
C LEU A 104 -8.61 19.94 -4.19
N LYS A 105 -9.87 19.87 -3.73
CA LYS A 105 -10.45 18.66 -3.13
C LYS A 105 -11.05 17.71 -4.17
N ILE A 106 -11.26 18.15 -5.40
CA ILE A 106 -11.72 17.29 -6.50
C ILE A 106 -10.63 16.26 -6.74
N THR A 107 -10.97 14.98 -6.70
CA THR A 107 -10.06 13.86 -7.00
C THR A 107 -10.28 13.31 -8.41
N ASN A 108 -9.35 12.49 -8.90
CA ASN A 108 -9.55 11.72 -10.12
C ASN A 108 -10.77 10.79 -10.05
N ILE A 109 -11.08 10.28 -8.85
CA ILE A 109 -12.26 9.45 -8.60
C ILE A 109 -13.55 10.27 -8.70
N ASP A 110 -13.54 11.54 -8.30
CA ASP A 110 -14.71 12.41 -8.45
C ASP A 110 -14.99 12.72 -9.93
N VAL A 111 -13.94 12.97 -10.72
CA VAL A 111 -14.05 13.13 -12.17
C VAL A 111 -14.62 11.86 -12.82
N GLU A 112 -14.10 10.69 -12.46
CA GLU A 112 -14.59 9.43 -13.02
C GLU A 112 -16.03 9.12 -12.61
N LYS A 113 -16.40 9.36 -11.35
CA LYS A 113 -17.78 9.19 -10.88
C LYS A 113 -18.76 10.12 -11.58
N ALA A 114 -18.37 11.37 -11.82
CA ALA A 114 -19.21 12.33 -12.53
C ALA A 114 -19.46 11.93 -13.99
N LEU A 115 -18.60 11.09 -14.56
CA LEU A 115 -18.72 10.54 -15.90
C LEU A 115 -19.56 9.25 -15.98
N ARG A 116 -20.02 8.67 -14.86
CA ARG A 116 -20.76 7.40 -14.87
C ARG A 116 -22.21 7.58 -15.30
N ASP A 117 -22.72 6.65 -16.12
CA ASP A 117 -24.16 6.54 -16.37
C ASP A 117 -24.88 5.85 -15.19
N ASP A 118 -24.25 4.82 -14.62
CA ASP A 118 -24.72 4.09 -13.43
C ASP A 118 -23.68 4.23 -12.31
N PRO A 119 -24.08 4.64 -11.09
CA PRO A 119 -23.15 4.79 -9.97
C PRO A 119 -22.28 3.57 -9.65
N ASN A 120 -22.72 2.36 -10.01
CA ASN A 120 -22.04 1.11 -9.74
C ASN A 120 -21.18 0.60 -10.91
N ILE A 121 -21.28 1.21 -12.08
CA ILE A 121 -20.53 0.82 -13.28
C ILE A 121 -19.47 1.89 -13.57
N PRO A 122 -18.18 1.53 -13.64
CA PRO A 122 -17.13 2.49 -14.00
C PRO A 122 -17.41 3.18 -15.34
N ALA A 123 -17.11 4.47 -15.43
CA ALA A 123 -17.37 5.26 -16.63
C ALA A 123 -16.45 4.88 -17.80
N VAL A 124 -15.29 4.31 -17.48
CA VAL A 124 -14.23 3.93 -18.41
C VAL A 124 -13.64 2.58 -18.00
N PRO A 125 -13.03 1.82 -18.94
CA PRO A 125 -12.29 0.63 -18.60
C PRO A 125 -11.14 0.92 -17.63
N GLY A 126 -10.82 -0.01 -16.73
CA GLY A 126 -9.82 0.20 -15.67
C GLY A 126 -8.42 0.64 -16.17
N GLN A 127 -8.05 0.31 -17.42
CA GLN A 127 -6.78 0.75 -18.02
C GLN A 127 -6.77 2.24 -18.42
N LYS A 128 -7.94 2.87 -18.57
CA LYS A 128 -8.11 4.26 -18.98
C LYS A 128 -8.31 5.23 -17.81
N MET A 129 -8.32 4.73 -16.58
CA MET A 129 -8.40 5.54 -15.35
C MET A 129 -7.30 6.59 -15.18
N HIS A 130 -6.14 6.39 -15.80
CA HIS A 130 -5.02 7.34 -15.71
C HIS A 130 -5.36 8.73 -16.29
N CYS A 131 -6.29 8.82 -17.25
CA CYS A 131 -6.76 10.09 -17.80
C CYS A 131 -7.44 10.97 -16.74
N SER A 132 -8.13 10.37 -15.76
CA SER A 132 -8.72 11.09 -14.64
C SER A 132 -7.66 11.52 -13.61
N VAL A 133 -6.54 10.79 -13.50
CA VAL A 133 -5.39 11.19 -12.66
C VAL A 133 -4.76 12.46 -13.22
N MET A 134 -4.58 12.54 -14.53
CA MET A 134 -4.06 13.74 -15.20
C MET A 134 -4.94 14.98 -14.93
N ALA A 135 -6.26 14.81 -14.94
CA ALA A 135 -7.21 15.87 -14.60
C ALA A 135 -7.04 16.38 -13.16
N TYR A 136 -6.75 15.49 -12.22
CA TYR A 136 -6.45 15.88 -10.84
C TYR A 136 -5.13 16.67 -10.73
N ASP A 137 -4.08 16.18 -11.38
CA ASP A 137 -2.75 16.78 -11.24
C ASP A 137 -2.68 18.18 -11.86
N VAL A 138 -3.42 18.43 -12.95
CA VAL A 138 -3.49 19.78 -13.53
C VAL A 138 -4.26 20.78 -12.64
N ILE A 139 -5.28 20.34 -11.89
CA ILE A 139 -5.96 21.18 -10.88
C ILE A 139 -4.95 21.62 -9.82
N LYS A 140 -4.17 20.68 -9.28
CA LYS A 140 -3.12 20.98 -8.31
C LYS A 140 -2.10 21.95 -8.86
N LYS A 141 -1.67 21.75 -10.11
CA LYS A 141 -0.74 22.66 -10.78
C LYS A 141 -1.32 24.08 -10.92
N ALA A 142 -2.57 24.21 -11.33
CA ALA A 142 -3.25 25.50 -11.45
C ALA A 142 -3.38 26.19 -10.08
N ALA A 143 -3.78 25.45 -9.05
CA ALA A 143 -3.87 25.98 -7.70
C ALA A 143 -2.51 26.40 -7.13
N SER A 144 -1.42 25.67 -7.45
CA SER A 144 -0.06 26.03 -7.02
C SER A 144 0.39 27.35 -7.63
N ILE A 145 0.11 27.55 -8.93
CA ILE A 145 0.39 28.81 -9.63
C ILE A 145 -0.42 29.96 -9.03
N TYR A 146 -1.71 29.73 -8.74
CA TYR A 146 -2.55 30.76 -8.13
C TYR A 146 -2.08 31.17 -6.73
N LYS A 147 -1.75 30.17 -5.88
CA LYS A 147 -1.31 30.40 -4.50
C LYS A 147 0.16 30.80 -4.37
N GLY A 148 0.96 30.66 -5.43
CA GLY A 148 2.39 30.95 -5.42
C GLY A 148 3.21 29.96 -4.57
N VAL A 149 2.78 28.69 -4.53
CA VAL A 149 3.41 27.62 -3.74
C VAL A 149 3.89 26.47 -4.63
N ASP A 150 4.77 25.62 -4.11
CA ASP A 150 5.15 24.41 -4.83
C ASP A 150 4.00 23.39 -4.83
N MET A 151 3.81 22.68 -5.95
CA MET A 151 2.74 21.70 -6.09
C MET A 151 2.87 20.55 -5.08
N SER A 152 4.09 20.21 -4.67
CA SER A 152 4.36 19.18 -3.66
C SER A 152 3.80 19.51 -2.28
N GLU A 153 3.52 20.80 -1.99
CA GLU A 153 2.88 21.19 -0.72
C GLU A 153 1.45 20.65 -0.60
N PHE A 154 0.81 20.28 -1.72
CA PHE A 154 -0.51 19.62 -1.74
C PHE A 154 -0.43 18.09 -1.65
N GLU A 155 0.76 17.51 -1.55
CA GLU A 155 1.00 16.06 -1.43
C GLU A 155 1.92 15.76 -0.25
N THR A 156 1.31 15.65 0.94
CA THR A 156 2.05 15.30 2.16
C THR A 156 2.33 13.80 2.29
N GLU A 157 1.62 12.97 1.53
CA GLU A 157 1.69 11.51 1.61
C GLU A 157 2.38 10.90 0.39
N PHE A 158 3.19 9.86 0.61
CA PHE A 158 3.78 9.10 -0.47
C PHE A 158 2.72 8.21 -1.12
N ILE A 159 2.28 8.57 -2.33
CA ILE A 159 1.26 7.83 -3.08
C ILE A 159 1.89 6.64 -3.80
N VAL A 160 1.42 5.43 -3.50
CA VAL A 160 1.88 4.19 -4.15
C VAL A 160 1.01 3.82 -5.33
N CYS A 161 -0.30 4.13 -5.25
CA CYS A 161 -1.23 3.93 -6.35
C CYS A 161 -2.00 5.21 -6.64
N GLU A 162 -1.65 5.88 -7.74
CA GLU A 162 -2.23 7.14 -8.18
C GLU A 162 -3.65 6.95 -8.72
N CYS A 163 -3.91 5.83 -9.39
CA CYS A 163 -5.26 5.51 -9.90
C CYS A 163 -6.30 5.41 -8.77
N ALA A 164 -5.94 4.76 -7.66
CA ALA A 164 -6.82 4.60 -6.51
C ALA A 164 -6.61 5.68 -5.44
N ARG A 165 -5.62 6.56 -5.63
CA ARG A 165 -5.14 7.55 -4.64
C ARG A 165 -4.90 6.95 -3.26
N VAL A 166 -4.10 5.88 -3.21
CA VAL A 166 -3.73 5.18 -1.98
C VAL A 166 -2.27 5.43 -1.63
N SER A 167 -2.03 5.92 -0.42
CA SER A 167 -0.70 6.17 0.14
C SER A 167 -0.04 4.93 0.74
N LEU A 168 1.27 5.01 0.90
CA LEU A 168 2.08 3.98 1.56
C LEU A 168 1.60 3.70 2.98
N ASP A 169 1.31 4.76 3.74
CA ASP A 169 0.86 4.65 5.12
C ASP A 169 -0.50 3.93 5.19
N THR A 170 -1.44 4.32 4.32
CA THR A 170 -2.75 3.64 4.20
C THR A 170 -2.57 2.16 3.87
N LEU A 171 -1.68 1.82 2.92
CA LEU A 171 -1.41 0.43 2.57
C LEU A 171 -0.82 -0.35 3.75
N LYS A 172 0.20 0.19 4.43
CA LYS A 172 0.83 -0.43 5.60
C LYS A 172 -0.20 -0.64 6.72
N GLU A 173 -1.02 0.35 7.00
CA GLU A 173 -2.08 0.27 8.00
C GLU A 173 -3.10 -0.83 7.66
N VAL A 174 -3.67 -0.81 6.45
CA VAL A 174 -4.69 -1.77 6.03
C VAL A 174 -4.14 -3.20 5.99
N ILE A 175 -2.92 -3.41 5.50
CA ILE A 175 -2.25 -4.73 5.49
C ILE A 175 -2.10 -5.25 6.93
N ARG A 176 -1.65 -4.40 7.87
CA ARG A 176 -1.45 -4.80 9.26
C ARG A 176 -2.76 -5.05 10.00
N LEU A 177 -3.71 -4.12 9.94
CA LEU A 177 -4.98 -4.21 10.66
C LEU A 177 -5.79 -5.44 10.24
N ASN A 178 -5.78 -5.75 8.95
CA ASN A 178 -6.56 -6.87 8.40
C ASN A 178 -5.73 -8.14 8.17
N LYS A 179 -4.42 -8.10 8.48
CA LYS A 179 -3.46 -9.20 8.26
C LYS A 179 -3.52 -9.74 6.84
N LEU A 180 -3.43 -8.84 5.86
CA LEU A 180 -3.59 -9.19 4.46
C LEU A 180 -2.45 -10.11 3.99
N GLY A 181 -2.84 -11.17 3.27
CA GLY A 181 -2.02 -12.27 2.80
C GLY A 181 -1.64 -12.17 1.32
N SER A 182 -2.42 -11.46 0.51
CA SER A 182 -2.28 -11.43 -0.95
C SER A 182 -2.60 -10.07 -1.57
N ILE A 183 -2.16 -9.89 -2.83
CA ILE A 183 -2.45 -8.67 -3.61
C ILE A 183 -3.95 -8.51 -3.86
N GLU A 184 -4.66 -9.60 -4.12
CA GLU A 184 -6.11 -9.57 -4.35
C GLU A 184 -6.83 -8.96 -3.14
N GLN A 185 -6.40 -9.32 -1.93
CA GLN A 185 -6.96 -8.73 -0.72
C GLN A 185 -6.61 -7.25 -0.58
N ILE A 186 -5.38 -6.83 -0.94
CA ILE A 186 -5.03 -5.40 -0.96
C ILE A 186 -5.96 -4.64 -1.93
N VAL A 187 -6.18 -5.19 -3.13
CA VAL A 187 -7.08 -4.62 -4.13
C VAL A 187 -8.51 -4.53 -3.60
N ASP A 188 -9.01 -5.57 -2.93
CA ASP A 188 -10.37 -5.58 -2.41
C ASP A 188 -10.62 -4.50 -1.36
N TYR A 189 -9.68 -4.35 -0.41
CA TYR A 189 -9.79 -3.38 0.68
C TYR A 189 -9.47 -1.94 0.25
N THR A 190 -8.44 -1.73 -0.57
CA THR A 190 -7.90 -0.39 -0.86
C THR A 190 -8.19 0.09 -2.27
N LYS A 191 -8.57 -0.81 -3.18
CA LYS A 191 -8.64 -0.60 -4.64
C LYS A 191 -7.28 -0.35 -5.31
N ALA A 192 -6.18 -0.25 -4.55
CA ALA A 192 -4.84 -0.15 -5.10
C ALA A 192 -4.51 -1.39 -5.95
N GLY A 193 -4.05 -1.18 -7.17
CA GLY A 193 -3.78 -2.26 -8.13
C GLY A 193 -5.01 -2.77 -8.88
N GLY A 194 -6.23 -2.35 -8.54
CA GLY A 194 -7.46 -2.80 -9.22
C GLY A 194 -7.64 -2.23 -10.63
N PHE A 195 -7.00 -1.09 -10.93
CA PHE A 195 -7.18 -0.35 -12.18
C PHE A 195 -6.09 -0.70 -13.22
N CYS A 196 -5.06 0.16 -13.36
CA CYS A 196 -3.98 -0.02 -14.35
C CYS A 196 -3.01 -1.18 -14.03
N LYS A 197 -3.03 -1.68 -12.79
CA LYS A 197 -2.15 -2.75 -12.26
C LYS A 197 -0.65 -2.40 -12.20
N SER A 198 -0.25 -1.17 -12.50
CA SER A 198 1.17 -0.75 -12.53
C SER A 198 1.87 -0.87 -11.19
N CYS A 199 1.18 -0.57 -10.09
CA CYS A 199 1.75 -0.67 -8.75
C CYS A 199 1.89 -2.11 -8.24
N ILE A 200 1.34 -3.12 -8.92
CA ILE A 200 1.37 -4.50 -8.39
C ILE A 200 2.78 -5.06 -8.43
N LYS A 201 3.45 -5.03 -9.59
CA LYS A 201 4.78 -5.60 -9.82
C LYS A 201 5.46 -4.95 -11.04
N PRO A 202 6.78 -5.10 -11.21
CA PRO A 202 7.48 -4.61 -12.40
C PRO A 202 6.85 -5.12 -13.70
N GLY A 203 6.88 -4.28 -14.74
CA GLY A 203 6.34 -4.60 -16.07
C GLY A 203 4.87 -4.19 -16.30
N GLY A 204 4.32 -3.33 -15.43
CA GLY A 204 3.03 -2.67 -15.65
C GLY A 204 3.08 -1.57 -16.73
N HIS A 205 2.01 -0.76 -16.81
CA HIS A 205 1.90 0.34 -17.79
C HIS A 205 2.98 1.41 -17.60
N GLU A 206 3.47 1.57 -16.37
CA GLU A 206 4.55 2.49 -16.04
C GLU A 206 5.40 1.90 -14.91
N LYS A 207 6.64 2.37 -14.81
CA LYS A 207 7.55 1.99 -13.73
C LYS A 207 7.13 2.68 -12.44
N LYS A 208 7.20 1.97 -11.32
CA LYS A 208 7.00 2.50 -9.98
C LYS A 208 8.27 2.39 -9.14
N ASP A 209 8.40 3.28 -8.16
CA ASP A 209 9.48 3.27 -7.17
C ASP A 209 9.26 2.18 -6.12
N LEU A 210 7.99 1.88 -5.82
CA LEU A 210 7.58 0.83 -4.90
C LEU A 210 6.47 -0.02 -5.54
N TYR A 211 6.54 -1.33 -5.34
CA TYR A 211 5.49 -2.25 -5.78
C TYR A 211 4.77 -2.91 -4.59
N LEU A 212 3.49 -3.22 -4.77
CA LEU A 212 2.65 -3.85 -3.75
C LEU A 212 3.16 -5.23 -3.34
N VAL A 213 3.77 -5.99 -4.26
CA VAL A 213 4.39 -7.29 -3.93
C VAL A 213 5.53 -7.15 -2.94
N ASP A 214 6.36 -6.11 -3.11
CA ASP A 214 7.51 -5.86 -2.24
C ASP A 214 7.04 -5.34 -0.88
N LEU A 215 6.10 -4.41 -0.89
CA LEU A 215 5.49 -3.85 0.32
C LEU A 215 4.78 -4.93 1.16
N LEU A 216 4.02 -5.83 0.51
CA LEU A 216 3.33 -6.91 1.20
C LEU A 216 4.32 -7.87 1.86
N ALA A 217 5.40 -8.23 1.15
CA ALA A 217 6.44 -9.09 1.69
C ALA A 217 7.14 -8.46 2.91
N GLU A 218 7.51 -7.17 2.81
CA GLU A 218 8.11 -6.41 3.92
C GLU A 218 7.20 -6.43 5.16
N VAL A 219 5.94 -6.04 5.01
CA VAL A 219 4.99 -5.95 6.13
C VAL A 219 4.70 -7.33 6.73
N GLN A 220 4.62 -8.39 5.91
CA GLN A 220 4.43 -9.75 6.42
C GLN A 220 5.63 -10.25 7.21
N GLU A 221 6.86 -9.94 6.77
CA GLU A 221 8.07 -10.29 7.51
C GLU A 221 8.10 -9.59 8.88
N GLU A 222 7.72 -8.32 8.93
CA GLU A 222 7.58 -7.56 10.19
C GLU A 222 6.54 -8.20 11.13
N LEU A 223 5.35 -8.51 10.61
CA LEU A 223 4.29 -9.17 11.39
C LEU A 223 4.72 -10.54 11.93
N ALA A 224 5.50 -11.30 11.15
CA ALA A 224 6.05 -12.57 11.60
C ALA A 224 7.06 -12.39 12.74
N LYS A 225 7.98 -11.42 12.63
CA LYS A 225 8.95 -11.06 13.69
C LYS A 225 8.26 -10.59 14.97
N GLU A 226 7.21 -9.78 14.85
CA GLU A 226 6.40 -9.33 15.98
C GLU A 226 5.67 -10.48 16.67
N ALA A 227 5.07 -11.39 15.89
CA ALA A 227 4.40 -12.57 16.42
C ALA A 227 5.36 -13.49 17.18
N ILE A 228 6.57 -13.68 16.67
CA ILE A 228 7.64 -14.42 17.36
C ILE A 228 8.02 -13.71 18.66
N SER A 229 8.30 -12.41 18.61
CA SER A 229 8.65 -11.59 19.77
C SER A 229 7.56 -11.61 20.86
N LYS A 230 6.29 -11.57 20.46
CA LYS A 230 5.16 -11.67 21.37
C LYS A 230 5.07 -13.04 22.03
N LYS A 231 5.22 -14.13 21.27
CA LYS A 231 5.28 -15.49 21.82
C LYS A 231 6.41 -15.64 22.83
N ILE A 232 7.58 -15.06 22.57
CA ILE A 232 8.73 -15.07 23.50
C ILE A 232 8.43 -14.28 24.78
N LYS A 233 7.76 -13.13 24.67
CA LYS A 233 7.35 -12.33 25.84
C LYS A 233 6.29 -13.06 26.67
N GLU A 234 5.29 -13.66 26.02
CA GLU A 234 4.24 -14.45 26.68
C GLU A 234 4.82 -15.71 27.34
N ALA A 235 5.78 -16.37 26.70
CA ALA A 235 6.57 -17.46 27.26
C ALA A 235 7.37 -17.02 28.50
N LYS A 236 7.96 -15.82 28.50
CA LYS A 236 8.76 -15.35 29.64
C LYS A 236 7.93 -15.02 30.89
N GLY A 237 6.63 -14.75 30.74
CA GLY A 237 5.74 -14.36 31.84
C GLY A 237 6.29 -13.19 32.67
N ASP A 238 5.67 -12.98 33.83
CA ASP A 238 5.96 -11.98 34.87
C ASP A 238 7.27 -12.24 35.66
N GLY A 239 8.16 -13.09 35.12
CA GLY A 239 9.55 -13.17 35.56
C GLY A 239 9.83 -14.15 36.69
N ASN A 240 8.94 -15.08 37.00
CA ASN A 240 9.24 -16.19 37.90
C ASN A 240 8.79 -17.53 37.30
N PHE A 241 9.73 -18.26 36.67
CA PHE A 241 9.51 -19.60 36.12
C PHE A 241 8.84 -20.55 37.13
N ASN A 242 9.13 -20.38 38.41
CA ASN A 242 8.56 -21.18 39.50
C ASN A 242 7.05 -20.96 39.71
N ALA A 243 6.52 -19.79 39.35
CA ALA A 243 5.09 -19.48 39.50
C ALA A 243 4.24 -19.91 38.29
N MET A 244 4.87 -20.40 37.21
CA MET A 244 4.18 -20.83 36.00
C MET A 244 3.55 -22.21 36.15
N SER A 245 2.40 -22.43 35.50
CA SER A 245 1.86 -23.79 35.34
C SER A 245 2.78 -24.67 34.49
N LEU A 246 2.69 -26.00 34.65
CA LEU A 246 3.52 -26.96 33.89
C LEU A 246 3.46 -26.74 32.37
N VAL A 247 2.25 -26.45 31.84
CA VAL A 247 2.04 -26.18 30.41
C VAL A 247 2.72 -24.88 29.98
N GLN A 248 2.71 -23.85 30.83
CA GLN A 248 3.42 -22.60 30.57
C GLN A 248 4.93 -22.82 30.59
N LYS A 249 5.46 -23.51 31.62
CA LYS A 249 6.89 -23.85 31.72
C LYS A 249 7.40 -24.57 30.47
N LEU A 250 6.69 -25.60 30.01
CA LEU A 250 7.04 -26.35 28.80
C LEU A 250 7.00 -25.46 27.55
N ARG A 251 5.97 -24.62 27.38
CA ARG A 251 5.91 -23.67 26.25
C ARG A 251 7.06 -22.67 26.26
N SER A 252 7.47 -22.21 27.45
CA SER A 252 8.58 -21.27 27.59
C SER A 252 9.91 -21.88 27.20
N ILE A 253 10.14 -23.12 27.62
CA ILE A 253 11.31 -23.91 27.22
C ILE A 253 11.31 -24.13 25.71
N GLU A 254 10.18 -24.57 25.16
CA GLU A 254 10.06 -24.86 23.72
C GLU A 254 10.31 -23.61 22.86
N SER A 255 9.80 -22.45 23.28
CA SER A 255 10.04 -21.18 22.58
C SER A 255 11.51 -20.79 22.58
N ILE A 256 12.24 -21.03 23.66
CA ILE A 256 13.68 -20.71 23.75
C ILE A 256 14.49 -21.69 22.90
N LEU A 257 14.10 -22.97 22.90
CA LEU A 257 14.73 -23.98 22.06
C LEU A 257 14.60 -23.61 20.57
N GLU A 258 13.41 -23.27 20.09
CA GLU A 258 13.20 -22.93 18.68
C GLU A 258 13.91 -21.64 18.26
N GLU A 259 13.99 -20.65 19.14
CA GLU A 259 14.59 -19.36 18.80
C GLU A 259 16.13 -19.37 18.86
N TYR A 260 16.72 -20.01 19.88
CA TYR A 260 18.14 -19.83 20.20
C TYR A 260 18.99 -21.09 20.04
N ILE A 261 18.41 -22.28 20.11
CA ILE A 261 19.18 -23.54 20.20
C ILE A 261 19.03 -24.36 18.93
N ARG A 262 17.80 -24.66 18.50
CA ARG A 262 17.50 -25.47 17.31
C ARG A 262 18.07 -24.87 16.02
N PRO A 263 18.10 -23.54 15.77
CA PRO A 263 18.71 -23.01 14.56
C PRO A 263 20.19 -23.37 14.43
N THR A 264 20.92 -23.36 15.56
CA THR A 264 22.33 -23.76 15.61
C THR A 264 22.47 -25.27 15.42
N LEU A 265 21.66 -26.08 16.11
CA LEU A 265 21.73 -27.55 15.96
C LEU A 265 21.35 -28.01 14.54
N LYS A 266 20.33 -27.39 13.94
CA LYS A 266 19.86 -27.71 12.58
C LYS A 266 20.89 -27.34 11.52
N ALA A 267 21.71 -26.31 11.74
CA ALA A 267 22.85 -25.99 10.87
C ALA A 267 23.88 -27.15 10.83
N ASP A 268 24.01 -27.86 11.96
CA ASP A 268 24.87 -29.04 12.11
C ASP A 268 24.11 -30.36 11.90
N HIS A 269 22.97 -30.33 11.17
CA HIS A 269 22.14 -31.51 10.84
C HIS A 269 21.62 -32.30 12.07
N GLY A 270 21.51 -31.62 13.20
CA GLY A 270 20.97 -32.15 14.45
C GLY A 270 19.72 -31.41 14.93
N ASP A 271 19.08 -31.97 15.96
CA ASP A 271 17.94 -31.33 16.63
C ASP A 271 17.79 -31.86 18.06
N VAL A 272 16.88 -31.28 18.84
CA VAL A 272 16.59 -31.70 20.23
C VAL A 272 15.11 -31.61 20.51
N GLU A 273 14.49 -32.62 21.12
CA GLU A 273 13.09 -32.56 21.54
C GLU A 273 12.93 -32.64 23.05
N VAL A 274 11.96 -31.92 23.58
CA VAL A 274 11.55 -32.03 24.99
C VAL A 274 10.69 -33.27 25.16
N VAL A 275 11.10 -34.15 26.07
CA VAL A 275 10.39 -35.38 26.42
C VAL A 275 9.51 -35.17 27.64
N ASP A 276 10.05 -34.57 28.70
CA ASP A 276 9.34 -34.38 29.95
C ASP A 276 9.97 -33.25 30.79
N LEU A 277 9.20 -32.71 31.74
CA LEU A 277 9.68 -31.75 32.74
C LEU A 277 9.18 -32.19 34.12
N LYS A 278 10.11 -32.56 35.00
CA LYS A 278 9.80 -33.00 36.38
C LYS A 278 10.30 -32.00 37.40
N GLU A 279 9.64 -31.99 38.55
CA GLU A 279 10.08 -31.23 39.72
C GLU A 279 10.50 -32.23 40.80
N VAL A 280 11.79 -32.22 41.14
CA VAL A 280 12.40 -33.15 42.10
C VAL A 280 13.14 -32.31 43.15
N ASP A 281 12.77 -32.45 44.42
CA ASP A 281 13.38 -31.75 45.56
C ASP A 281 13.46 -30.21 45.42
N GLY A 282 12.51 -29.61 44.67
CA GLY A 282 12.47 -28.16 44.41
C GLY A 282 13.33 -27.69 43.24
N GLU A 283 13.96 -28.61 42.51
CA GLU A 283 14.68 -28.35 41.25
C GLU A 283 13.87 -28.83 40.04
N HIS A 284 13.99 -28.13 38.92
CA HIS A 284 13.33 -28.51 37.66
C HIS A 284 14.27 -29.34 36.80
N GLU A 285 13.88 -30.57 36.49
CA GLU A 285 14.59 -31.50 35.62
C GLU A 285 13.91 -31.56 34.26
N LEU A 286 14.57 -31.02 33.24
CA LEU A 286 14.12 -31.08 31.85
C LEU A 286 14.75 -32.28 31.17
N TYR A 287 13.92 -33.19 30.70
CA TYR A 287 14.34 -34.36 29.94
C TYR A 287 14.20 -34.07 28.45
N ILE A 288 15.30 -34.22 27.73
CA ILE A 288 15.38 -34.01 26.29
C ILE A 288 15.89 -35.25 25.58
N GLN A 289 15.57 -35.35 24.30
CA GLN A 289 16.09 -36.36 23.39
C GLN A 289 16.74 -35.68 22.18
N TYR A 290 18.01 -35.99 21.91
CA TYR A 290 18.65 -35.53 20.69
C TYR A 290 18.10 -36.27 19.46
N LYS A 291 18.07 -35.56 18.33
CA LYS A 291 17.68 -36.09 17.02
C LYS A 291 18.76 -35.77 15.98
N GLY A 292 18.74 -36.53 14.88
CA GLY A 292 19.68 -36.37 13.78
C GLY A 292 21.11 -36.68 14.19
N GLU A 293 22.08 -35.96 13.63
CA GLU A 293 23.51 -36.20 13.88
C GLU A 293 23.93 -35.87 15.32
N CYS A 294 23.10 -35.13 16.08
CA CYS A 294 23.33 -34.92 17.51
C CYS A 294 23.28 -36.21 18.35
N MET A 295 22.71 -37.31 17.84
CA MET A 295 22.68 -38.58 18.58
C MET A 295 24.05 -39.25 18.70
N SER A 296 24.94 -39.06 17.73
CA SER A 296 26.25 -39.73 17.64
C SER A 296 27.44 -38.81 17.89
N CYS A 297 27.20 -37.51 18.13
CA CYS A 297 28.25 -36.53 18.36
C CYS A 297 28.86 -36.68 19.76
N SER A 298 30.19 -36.85 19.86
CA SER A 298 30.90 -37.02 21.14
C SER A 298 30.77 -35.82 22.10
N MET A 299 30.37 -34.65 21.59
CA MET A 299 30.19 -33.41 22.36
C MET A 299 28.75 -33.24 22.88
N ASN A 300 27.80 -34.10 22.48
CA ASN A 300 26.38 -33.96 22.80
C ASN A 300 26.08 -34.03 24.30
N THR A 301 26.83 -34.82 25.06
CA THR A 301 26.65 -35.05 26.50
C THR A 301 27.43 -34.08 27.39
N THR A 302 28.31 -33.26 26.80
CA THR A 302 29.20 -32.37 27.56
C THR A 302 28.99 -30.91 27.16
N THR A 303 29.49 -30.48 26.00
CA THR A 303 29.54 -29.07 25.62
C THR A 303 28.17 -28.54 25.17
N THR A 304 27.46 -29.31 24.34
CA THR A 304 26.15 -28.90 23.80
C THR A 304 25.08 -28.91 24.89
N LEU A 305 25.12 -29.91 25.77
CA LEU A 305 24.21 -30.02 26.92
C LEU A 305 24.43 -28.86 27.91
N ALA A 306 25.68 -28.56 28.26
CA ALA A 306 26.01 -27.45 29.14
C ALA A 306 25.59 -26.10 28.55
N GLY A 307 25.89 -25.85 27.27
CA GLY A 307 25.50 -24.60 26.60
C GLY A 307 23.98 -24.39 26.51
N MET A 308 23.23 -25.47 26.26
CA MET A 308 21.76 -25.43 26.29
C MET A 308 21.22 -25.17 27.70
N GLN A 309 21.76 -25.83 28.71
CA GLN A 309 21.38 -25.60 30.11
C GLN A 309 21.64 -24.16 30.53
N ASP A 310 22.84 -23.62 30.23
CA ASP A 310 23.21 -22.25 30.56
C ASP A 310 22.31 -21.23 29.87
N MET A 311 21.99 -21.46 28.58
CA MET A 311 21.07 -20.60 27.82
C MET A 311 19.65 -20.61 28.40
N LEU A 312 19.12 -21.79 28.72
CA LEU A 312 17.80 -21.95 29.33
C LEU A 312 17.75 -21.26 30.69
N ASN A 313 18.73 -21.50 31.56
CA ASN A 313 18.82 -20.88 32.88
C ASN A 313 18.96 -19.35 32.79
N PHE A 314 19.78 -18.85 31.88
CA PHE A 314 19.94 -17.40 31.66
C PHE A 314 18.64 -16.73 31.20
N LYS A 315 17.92 -17.34 30.25
CA LYS A 315 16.71 -16.76 29.66
C LYS A 315 15.47 -16.90 30.56
N LEU A 316 15.37 -18.01 31.30
CA LEU A 316 14.26 -18.30 32.21
C LEU A 316 14.47 -17.78 33.63
N LYS A 317 15.70 -17.34 33.97
CA LYS A 317 16.09 -16.91 35.33
C LYS A 317 15.74 -17.95 36.40
N THR A 318 15.90 -19.22 36.07
CA THR A 318 15.65 -20.36 36.96
C THR A 318 16.89 -21.25 37.00
N ASN A 319 16.94 -22.13 38.01
CA ASN A 319 17.90 -23.23 38.02
C ASN A 319 17.19 -24.48 37.51
N LEU A 320 17.48 -24.84 36.26
CA LEU A 320 16.94 -26.00 35.57
C LEU A 320 18.10 -26.89 35.15
N ARG A 321 17.93 -28.19 35.40
CA ARG A 321 18.90 -29.23 35.06
C ARG A 321 18.43 -29.94 33.80
N VAL A 322 19.24 -29.91 32.75
CA VAL A 322 18.92 -30.57 31.48
C VAL A 322 19.52 -31.96 31.48
N MET A 323 18.70 -32.98 31.23
CA MET A 323 19.11 -34.38 31.16
C MET A 323 18.71 -35.00 29.82
N VAL A 324 19.62 -35.81 29.28
CA VAL A 324 19.40 -36.53 28.03
C VAL A 324 18.89 -37.93 28.36
N ILE A 325 17.85 -38.38 27.65
CA ILE A 325 17.35 -39.76 27.67
C ILE A 325 17.87 -40.52 26.45
#